data_AF-A0A1B6L953-F1
#
_entry.id   AF-A0A1B6L953-F1
#
_cell.length_a   1.000
_cell.length_b   1.000
_cell.length_c   1.000
_cell.angle_alpha   90.00
_cell.angle_beta   90.00
_cell.angle_gamma   90.00
#
_symmetry.space_group_name_H-M   'P 1'
#
loop_
_entity.id
_entity.type
_entity.pdbx_description
1 polymer ?
#
loop_
_entity_poly.entity_id
_entity_poly.type
_entity_poly.pdbx_seq_one_letter_code
_entity_poly.pdbx_strand_id
1 'polypeptide(L)'
;KEEKTLPSSLDINGQEIKNPRLIVDHLNTFFTNVANETLQLSGQLDERKILPAENLNIPTLILHPTNRQELAKLIQSLKPKSSAGYDNISTKLLKTCKEEL
;
A
#
# COMPACT_ATOMS: atom_id res chain seq x y z
N LYS A 1 2.60 -18.27 27.81
CA LYS A 1 3.04 -17.54 26.60
C LYS A 1 3.79 -18.55 25.76
N GLU A 2 3.24 -18.98 24.63
CA GLU A 2 4.00 -19.82 23.69
C GLU A 2 5.12 -18.98 23.09
N GLU A 3 6.37 -19.42 23.27
CA GLU A 3 7.50 -18.89 22.52
C GLU A 3 7.31 -19.27 21.05
N LYS A 4 6.95 -18.30 20.22
CA LYS A 4 6.98 -18.47 18.77
C LYS A 4 8.44 -18.58 18.34
N THR A 5 8.91 -19.80 18.15
CA THR A 5 10.21 -20.06 17.55
C THR A 5 10.17 -19.65 16.09
N LEU A 6 11.15 -18.83 15.69
CA LEU A 6 11.29 -18.43 14.29
C LEU A 6 11.84 -19.62 13.48
N PRO A 7 11.34 -19.85 12.26
CA PRO A 7 11.87 -20.90 11.40
C PRO A 7 13.34 -20.61 11.05
N SER A 8 14.22 -21.59 11.30
CA SER A 8 15.67 -21.49 11.07
C SER A 8 16.15 -22.17 9.78
N SER A 9 15.26 -22.84 9.06
CA SER A 9 15.55 -23.53 7.81
C SER A 9 14.36 -23.46 6.86
N LEU A 10 14.64 -23.60 5.56
CA LEU A 10 13.65 -23.63 4.50
C LEU A 10 13.97 -24.79 3.56
N ASP A 11 12.97 -25.61 3.24
CA ASP A 11 13.08 -26.60 2.16
C ASP A 11 12.88 -25.89 0.82
N ILE A 12 13.90 -25.95 -0.04
CA ILE A 12 13.85 -25.47 -1.41
C ILE A 12 14.10 -26.67 -2.32
N ASN A 13 13.08 -27.09 -3.07
CA ASN A 13 13.14 -28.20 -4.04
C ASN A 13 13.62 -29.55 -3.44
N GLY A 14 13.25 -29.85 -2.19
CA GLY A 14 13.62 -31.09 -1.49
C GLY A 14 14.97 -31.01 -0.78
N GLN A 15 15.59 -29.81 -0.71
CA GLN A 15 16.83 -29.57 0.00
C GLN A 15 16.61 -28.61 1.17
N GLU A 16 16.96 -29.05 2.38
CA GLU A 16 16.93 -28.20 3.57
C GLU A 16 18.08 -27.16 3.54
N ILE A 17 17.73 -25.89 3.43
CA ILE A 17 18.66 -24.75 3.45
C ILE A 17 18.58 -24.05 4.81
N LYS A 18 19.74 -23.84 5.45
CA LYS A 18 19.89 -23.15 6.74
C LYS A 18 20.59 -21.80 6.65
N ASN A 19 21.17 -21.49 5.49
CA ASN A 19 21.90 -20.23 5.28
C ASN A 19 20.90 -19.08 5.12
N PRO A 20 20.85 -18.10 6.05
CA PRO A 20 19.85 -17.04 6.03
C PRO A 20 19.88 -16.20 4.75
N ARG A 21 21.07 -16.00 4.17
CA ARG A 21 21.22 -15.21 2.93
C ARG A 21 20.57 -15.91 1.74
N LEU A 22 20.83 -17.21 1.60
CA LEU A 22 20.24 -18.02 0.53
C LEU A 22 18.71 -18.11 0.67
N ILE A 23 18.21 -18.21 1.91
CA ILE A 23 16.76 -18.18 2.18
C ILE A 23 16.16 -16.85 1.75
N VAL A 24 16.76 -15.72 2.15
CA VAL A 24 16.28 -14.38 1.79
C VAL A 24 16.32 -14.17 0.28
N ASP A 25 17.41 -14.55 -0.39
CA ASP A 25 17.55 -14.41 -1.84
C ASP A 25 16.48 -15.23 -2.58
N HIS A 26 16.21 -16.47 -2.12
CA HIS A 26 15.16 -17.30 -2.69
C HIS A 26 13.76 -16.70 -2.48
N LEU A 27 13.43 -16.27 -1.26
CA LEU A 27 12.12 -15.69 -0.96
C LEU A 27 11.89 -14.40 -1.75
N ASN A 28 12.89 -13.52 -1.81
CA ASN A 28 12.81 -12.30 -2.60
C ASN A 28 12.56 -12.62 -4.06
N THR A 29 13.36 -13.51 -4.64
CA THR A 29 13.22 -13.92 -6.04
C THR A 29 11.85 -14.54 -6.31
N PHE A 30 11.39 -15.44 -5.44
CA PHE A 30 10.08 -16.07 -5.56
C PHE A 30 8.96 -15.03 -5.52
N PHE A 31 8.90 -14.18 -4.48
CA PHE A 31 7.80 -13.23 -4.33
C PHE A 31 7.85 -12.08 -5.34
N THR A 32 9.02 -11.73 -5.89
CA THR A 32 9.10 -10.76 -6.99
C THR A 32 8.65 -11.33 -8.33
N ASN A 33 8.78 -12.65 -8.53
CA ASN A 33 8.56 -13.27 -9.84
C ASN A 33 7.29 -14.11 -9.95
N VAL A 34 6.74 -14.60 -8.83
CA VAL A 34 5.61 -15.56 -8.81
C VAL A 34 4.40 -15.05 -9.59
N ALA A 35 4.13 -13.74 -9.57
CA ALA A 35 3.04 -13.15 -10.35
C ALA A 35 3.27 -13.32 -11.86
N ASN A 36 4.46 -12.97 -12.35
CA ASN A 36 4.83 -13.11 -13.76
C ASN A 36 4.86 -14.58 -14.20
N GLU A 37 5.46 -15.44 -13.38
CA GLU A 37 5.55 -16.88 -13.66
C GLU A 37 4.16 -17.53 -13.73
N THR A 38 3.28 -17.19 -12.79
CA THR A 38 1.89 -17.70 -12.76
C THR A 38 1.11 -17.23 -14.00
N LEU A 39 1.26 -15.96 -14.40
CA LEU A 39 0.61 -15.43 -15.60
C LEU A 39 1.07 -16.17 -16.86
N GLN A 40 2.37 -16.36 -17.05
CA GLN A 40 2.91 -17.12 -18.18
C GLN A 40 2.39 -18.56 -18.23
N LEU A 41 2.34 -19.25 -17.08
CA LEU A 41 1.86 -20.64 -16.99
C LEU A 41 0.36 -20.79 -17.25
N SER A 42 -0.44 -19.80 -16.83
CA SER A 42 -1.89 -19.82 -17.01
C SER A 42 -2.35 -19.67 -18.48
N GLY A 43 -1.44 -19.32 -19.40
CA GLY A 43 -1.78 -19.04 -20.80
C GLY A 43 -2.66 -17.79 -20.99
N GLN A 44 -2.95 -17.04 -19.91
CA GLN A 44 -3.67 -15.78 -19.95
C GLN A 44 -2.73 -14.63 -20.32
N LEU A 45 -2.15 -14.71 -21.52
CA LEU A 45 -1.43 -13.58 -22.14
C LEU A 45 -2.39 -12.62 -22.84
N ASP A 46 -3.68 -12.94 -22.87
CA ASP A 46 -4.68 -11.94 -23.25
C ASP A 46 -4.61 -10.83 -22.20
N GLU A 47 -3.99 -9.72 -22.58
CA GLU A 47 -4.40 -8.40 -22.16
C GLU A 47 -5.88 -8.28 -22.51
N ARG A 48 -6.75 -8.90 -21.70
CA ARG A 48 -8.12 -8.48 -21.58
C ARG A 48 -7.97 -7.07 -21.05
N LYS A 49 -7.90 -6.11 -21.97
CA LYS A 49 -8.23 -4.73 -21.69
C LYS A 49 -9.59 -4.86 -21.05
N ILE A 50 -9.61 -4.77 -19.72
CA ILE A 50 -10.81 -4.46 -18.98
C ILE A 50 -11.11 -3.05 -19.46
N LEU A 51 -11.73 -2.97 -20.64
CA LEU A 51 -12.39 -1.77 -21.06
C LEU A 51 -13.36 -1.52 -19.92
N PRO A 52 -13.30 -0.34 -19.28
CA PRO A 52 -14.31 0.02 -18.32
C PRO A 52 -15.63 -0.30 -18.98
N ALA A 53 -16.45 -1.14 -18.33
CA ALA A 53 -17.81 -1.34 -18.81
C ALA A 53 -18.38 0.07 -19.02
N GLU A 54 -18.89 0.36 -20.23
CA GLU A 54 -19.52 1.63 -20.54
C GLU A 54 -20.75 1.76 -19.64
N ASN A 55 -20.54 2.19 -18.40
CA ASN A 55 -21.60 2.60 -17.52
C ASN A 55 -22.07 3.95 -18.05
N LEU A 56 -23.01 3.90 -18.99
CA LEU A 56 -23.66 5.08 -19.56
C LEU A 56 -24.41 5.91 -18.50
N ASN A 57 -24.54 5.41 -17.26
CA ASN A 57 -25.21 6.03 -16.13
C ASN A 57 -24.27 6.54 -15.03
N ILE A 58 -23.00 6.85 -15.33
CA ILE A 58 -22.13 7.53 -14.34
C ILE A 58 -22.48 9.04 -14.36
N PRO A 59 -22.92 9.63 -13.24
CA PRO A 59 -23.12 11.07 -13.17
C PRO A 59 -21.78 11.79 -13.40
N THR A 60 -21.82 12.92 -14.11
CA THR A 60 -20.63 13.76 -14.29
C THR A 60 -20.05 14.15 -12.93
N LEU A 61 -18.77 13.86 -12.72
CA LEU A 61 -18.05 14.36 -11.55
C LEU A 61 -17.89 15.87 -11.69
N ILE A 62 -18.69 16.63 -10.95
CA ILE A 62 -18.56 18.08 -10.86
C ILE A 62 -17.83 18.38 -9.54
N LEU A 63 -16.63 18.93 -9.64
CA LEU A 63 -15.87 19.39 -8.48
C LEU A 63 -16.16 20.86 -8.25
N HIS A 64 -16.36 21.22 -6.98
CA HIS A 64 -16.54 22.60 -6.56
C HIS A 64 -15.30 23.07 -5.77
N PRO A 65 -14.93 24.35 -5.86
CA PRO A 65 -13.93 24.92 -4.97
C PRO A 65 -14.33 24.72 -3.51
N THR A 66 -13.36 24.37 -2.66
CA THR A 66 -13.59 24.31 -1.22
C THR A 66 -13.72 25.71 -0.61
N ASN A 67 -14.17 25.78 0.64
CA ASN A 67 -14.28 27.01 1.41
C ASN A 67 -13.58 26.91 2.77
N ARG A 68 -13.38 28.07 3.42
CA ARG A 68 -12.70 28.17 4.72
C ARG A 68 -13.37 27.29 5.80
N GLN A 69 -14.70 27.17 5.78
CA GLN A 69 -15.46 26.41 6.75
C GLN A 69 -15.25 24.90 6.60
N GLU A 70 -15.23 24.40 5.36
CA GLU A 70 -14.88 23.01 5.04
C GLU A 70 -13.45 22.69 5.45
N LEU A 71 -12.50 23.56 5.09
CA LEU A 71 -11.10 23.38 5.43
C LEU A 71 -10.89 23.34 6.95
N ALA A 72 -11.51 24.25 7.70
CA ALA A 72 -11.43 24.28 9.16
C ALA A 72 -12.00 22.99 9.79
N LYS A 73 -13.14 22.50 9.29
CA LYS A 73 -13.74 21.23 9.74
C LYS A 73 -12.85 20.03 9.43
N LEU A 74 -12.25 20.01 8.24
CA LEU A 74 -11.32 18.98 7.81
C LEU A 74 -10.07 18.95 8.70
N ILE A 75 -9.43 20.10 8.92
CA ILE A 75 -8.26 20.20 9.81
C ILE A 75 -8.62 19.74 11.23
N GLN A 76 -9.80 20.14 11.74
CA GLN A 76 -10.27 19.75 13.07
C GLN A 76 -10.52 18.24 13.20
N SER A 77 -10.90 17.53 12.13
CA SER A 77 -11.19 16.09 12.14
C SER A 77 -9.94 15.21 12.13
N LEU A 78 -8.77 15.75 11.74
CA LEU A 78 -7.51 14.99 11.72
C LEU A 78 -7.14 14.46 13.11
N LYS A 79 -6.53 13.27 13.22
CA LYS A 79 -6.00 12.82 14.52
C LYS A 79 -4.76 13.63 14.87
N PRO A 80 -4.64 14.25 16.07
CA PRO A 80 -3.45 14.98 16.46
C PRO A 80 -2.31 13.99 16.73
N LYS A 81 -1.36 13.90 15.80
CA LYS A 81 -0.17 13.06 15.89
C LYS A 81 1.06 13.97 15.88
N SER A 82 2.09 13.54 16.60
CA SER A 82 3.40 14.22 16.63
C SER A 82 4.31 13.79 15.48
N SER A 83 4.07 12.62 14.87
CA SER A 83 4.76 12.18 13.66
C SER A 83 4.47 13.13 12.51
N ALA A 84 5.48 13.42 11.70
CA ALA A 84 5.38 14.28 10.52
C ALA A 84 5.89 13.57 9.27
N GLY A 85 5.52 14.09 8.10
CA GLY A 85 6.04 13.64 6.81
C GLY A 85 7.38 14.29 6.48
N TYR A 86 7.70 14.34 5.19
CA TYR A 86 8.94 14.92 4.68
C TYR A 86 9.13 16.41 5.04
N ASP A 87 8.03 17.16 5.17
CA ASP A 87 8.02 18.59 5.50
C ASP A 87 8.20 18.89 7.01
N ASN A 88 8.26 17.86 7.86
CA ASN A 88 8.29 17.99 9.31
C ASN A 88 7.09 18.74 9.93
N ILE A 89 5.96 18.86 9.22
CA ILE A 89 4.73 19.45 9.74
C ILE A 89 3.85 18.34 10.31
N SER A 90 3.69 18.33 11.63
CA SER A 90 2.80 17.37 12.30
C SER A 90 1.33 17.80 12.21
N THR A 91 0.40 16.84 12.23
CA THR A 91 -1.04 17.17 12.27
C THR A 91 -1.43 17.89 13.56
N LYS A 92 -0.65 17.71 14.65
CA LYS A 92 -0.80 18.50 15.87
C LYS A 92 -0.48 19.98 15.63
N LEU A 93 0.60 20.29 14.93
CA LEU A 93 0.99 21.66 14.59
C LEU A 93 -0.02 22.31 13.63
N LEU A 94 -0.44 21.58 12.59
CA LEU A 94 -1.42 22.07 11.62
C LEU A 94 -2.74 22.51 12.29
N LYS A 95 -3.21 21.75 13.29
CA LYS A 95 -4.41 22.11 14.05
C LYS A 95 -4.25 23.40 14.86
N THR A 96 -3.08 23.65 15.41
CA THR A 96 -2.78 24.88 16.14
C THR A 96 -2.85 26.10 15.20
N CYS A 97 -2.40 25.93 13.95
CA CYS A 97 -2.35 27.00 12.95
C CYS A 97 -3.62 27.10 12.08
N LYS A 98 -4.73 26.43 12.43
CA LYS A 98 -5.90 26.31 11.54
C LYS A 98 -6.54 27.64 11.12
N GLU A 99 -6.39 28.69 11.94
CA GLU A 99 -6.96 30.03 11.69
C GLU A 99 -6.02 30.92 10.85
N GLU A 100 -4.76 30.48 10.63
CA GLU A 100 -3.75 31.20 9.83
C GLU A 100 -3.79 30.81 8.34
N LEU A 101 -4.71 29.91 7.96
CA LEU A 101 -4.94 29.41 6.61
C LEU A 101 -6.18 30.09 6.01
#